data_AF-A0A1M6ANQ3-F1
#
_entry.id   AF-A0A1M6ANQ3-F1
#
_cell.length_a   1.000
_cell.length_b   1.000
_cell.length_c   1.000
_cell.angle_alpha   90.00
_cell.angle_beta   90.00
_cell.angle_gamma   90.00
#
_symmetry.space_group_name_H-M   'P 1'
#
loop_
_entity.id
_entity.type
_entity.pdbx_description
1 polymer ?
#
loop_
_entity_poly.entity_id
_entity_poly.type
_entity_poly.pdbx_seq_one_letter_code
_entity_poly.pdbx_strand_id
1 'polypeptide(L)'
;MIDERKLKILQAIISDYINTGEPVGSRTIAKRYDLGISSATIRNEMADLEDMGFLEQPHTSAGRVPSSKGYRLYVDRIMEYERLSMEEELRIRKCILDATLYEVDKVVKQASSLLSELTNLTCVANKASVRKSSIKSIQLIQVDTSILCVMVTDSGVIKNNILKVSKIPTSEDLSKINNIINKKLKNLTIEEMNLQVINDLKNDLTNFEDIFNALIPTLYEALNSEEDQQEVYMEGTTNIFNYPEYNDIDRAKEILNLLYNKDYVSKLIKTDNDITIRIGDENFIPEAKECSVISAVYFLGDKPIGTIGLIGPRRINYSKVVAIMTEVMKELNETLNKNI
;
A
#
# COMPACT_ATOMS: atom_id res chain seq x y z
N MET A 1 -6.67 32.48 17.93
CA MET A 1 -5.41 31.72 17.76
C MET A 1 -5.50 30.51 18.69
N ILE A 2 -5.05 29.33 18.26
CA ILE A 2 -5.09 28.15 19.16
C ILE A 2 -3.90 28.24 20.12
N ASP A 3 -4.18 28.19 21.42
CA ASP A 3 -3.16 28.20 22.46
C ASP A 3 -2.81 26.76 22.90
N GLU A 4 -1.77 26.64 23.73
CA GLU A 4 -1.29 25.36 24.23
C GLU A 4 -2.35 24.60 25.04
N ARG A 5 -3.24 25.34 25.73
CA ARG A 5 -4.31 24.73 26.52
C ARG A 5 -5.35 24.07 25.62
N LYS A 6 -5.81 24.78 24.58
CA LYS A 6 -6.74 24.23 23.58
C LYS A 6 -6.15 23.02 22.86
N LEU A 7 -4.84 23.04 22.57
CA LEU A 7 -4.15 21.87 22.01
C LEU A 7 -4.17 20.66 22.97
N LYS A 8 -3.88 20.85 24.26
CA LYS A 8 -3.95 19.77 25.27
C LYS A 8 -5.37 19.21 25.44
N ILE A 9 -6.38 20.08 25.42
CA ILE A 9 -7.79 19.66 25.47
C ILE A 9 -8.16 18.85 24.23
N LEU A 10 -7.79 19.34 23.03
CA LEU A 10 -8.03 18.63 21.77
C LEU A 10 -7.33 17.27 21.76
N GLN A 11 -6.07 17.20 22.21
CA GLN A 11 -5.32 15.96 22.35
C GLN A 11 -6.06 14.97 23.25
N ALA A 12 -6.48 15.41 24.44
CA ALA A 12 -7.20 14.57 25.39
C ALA A 12 -8.53 14.04 24.83
N ILE A 13 -9.28 14.87 24.08
CA ILE A 13 -10.51 14.46 23.42
C ILE A 13 -10.23 13.43 22.33
N ILE A 14 -9.23 13.66 21.48
CA ILE A 14 -8.84 12.72 20.42
C ILE A 14 -8.39 11.39 21.01
N SER A 15 -7.53 11.40 22.03
CA SER A 15 -7.08 10.18 22.71
C SER A 15 -8.22 9.43 23.36
N ASP A 16 -9.15 10.12 24.04
CA ASP A 16 -10.31 9.46 24.66
C ASP A 16 -11.26 8.87 23.61
N TYR A 17 -11.49 9.61 22.51
CA TYR A 17 -12.35 9.17 21.43
C TYR A 17 -11.74 7.97 20.68
N ILE A 18 -10.45 8.01 20.33
CA ILE A 18 -9.75 6.86 19.71
C ILE A 18 -9.93 5.58 20.54
N ASN A 19 -9.89 5.68 21.86
CA ASN A 19 -10.03 4.51 22.74
C ASN A 19 -11.47 4.05 22.93
N THR A 20 -12.45 4.97 22.95
CA THR A 20 -13.82 4.64 23.37
C THR A 20 -14.85 4.60 22.24
N GLY A 21 -14.65 5.39 21.18
CA GLY A 21 -15.66 5.61 20.14
C GLY A 21 -16.84 6.47 20.56
N GLU A 22 -16.83 7.02 21.78
CA GLU A 22 -17.97 7.72 22.38
C GLU A 22 -17.73 9.24 22.46
N PRO A 23 -18.74 10.09 22.22
CA PRO A 23 -18.61 11.54 22.35
C PRO A 23 -18.10 11.96 23.74
N VAL A 24 -17.05 12.78 23.75
CA VAL A 24 -16.30 13.07 24.98
C VAL A 24 -16.85 14.30 25.68
N GLY A 25 -17.17 14.16 26.97
CA GLY A 25 -17.68 15.25 27.80
C GLY A 25 -16.57 15.95 28.61
N SER A 26 -16.77 17.23 28.94
CA SER A 26 -15.79 18.02 29.71
C SER A 26 -15.48 17.45 31.09
N ARG A 27 -16.45 16.77 31.74
CA ARG A 27 -16.23 16.07 33.02
C ARG A 27 -15.29 14.87 32.87
N THR A 28 -15.37 14.15 31.75
CA THR A 28 -14.51 13.01 31.45
C THR A 28 -13.06 13.46 31.35
N ILE A 29 -12.82 14.53 30.60
CA ILE A 29 -11.48 15.12 30.43
C ILE A 29 -10.93 15.61 31.77
N ALA A 30 -11.72 16.38 32.53
CA ALA A 30 -11.31 16.91 33.83
C ALA A 30 -10.85 15.81 34.81
N LYS A 31 -11.50 14.64 34.76
CA LYS A 31 -11.22 13.53 35.68
C LYS A 31 -10.05 12.64 35.21
N ARG A 32 -9.89 12.41 33.91
CA ARG A 32 -8.90 11.46 33.36
C ARG A 32 -7.54 12.07 33.05
N TYR A 33 -7.49 13.34 32.64
CA TYR A 33 -6.28 13.96 32.07
C TYR A 33 -5.64 15.05 32.95
N ASP A 34 -6.16 15.26 34.17
CA ASP A 34 -5.65 16.20 35.20
C ASP A 34 -5.05 17.51 34.64
N LEU A 35 -5.84 18.23 33.84
CA LEU A 35 -5.39 19.45 33.15
C LEU A 35 -5.29 20.67 34.10
N GLY A 36 -5.47 20.49 35.41
CA GLY A 36 -5.43 21.57 36.41
C GLY A 36 -6.54 22.62 36.29
N ILE A 37 -7.61 22.33 35.53
CA ILE A 37 -8.72 23.26 35.27
C ILE A 37 -10.10 22.62 35.48
N SER A 38 -11.10 23.47 35.75
CA SER A 38 -12.46 23.02 36.01
C SER A 38 -13.16 22.46 34.76
N SER A 39 -14.13 21.56 34.97
CA SER A 39 -14.99 21.07 33.89
C SER A 39 -15.80 22.18 33.19
N ALA A 40 -16.09 23.29 33.88
CA ALA A 40 -16.73 24.46 33.27
C ALA A 40 -15.78 25.19 32.31
N THR A 41 -14.52 25.37 32.69
CA THR A 41 -13.47 25.93 31.82
C THR A 41 -13.29 25.05 30.59
N ILE A 42 -13.14 23.74 30.76
CA ILE A 42 -13.00 22.79 29.64
C ILE A 42 -14.20 22.87 28.70
N ARG A 43 -15.43 23.01 29.23
CA ARG A 43 -16.64 23.16 28.39
C ARG A 43 -16.59 24.40 27.52
N ASN A 44 -16.12 25.53 28.05
CA ASN A 44 -15.98 26.76 27.26
C ASN A 44 -14.91 26.62 26.17
N GLU A 45 -13.75 26.03 26.51
CA GLU A 45 -12.68 25.77 25.55
C GLU A 45 -13.10 24.78 24.45
N MET A 46 -13.93 23.79 24.79
CA MET A 46 -14.54 22.87 23.82
C MET A 46 -15.52 23.58 22.88
N ALA A 47 -16.30 24.54 23.37
CA ALA A 47 -17.19 25.35 22.55
C ALA A 47 -16.38 26.22 21.57
N ASP A 48 -15.29 26.85 22.05
CA ASP A 48 -14.38 27.59 21.17
C ASP A 48 -13.77 26.68 20.08
N LEU A 49 -13.37 25.45 20.43
CA LEU A 49 -12.82 24.49 19.47
C LEU A 49 -13.86 24.03 18.44
N GLU A 50 -15.13 23.93 18.84
CA GLU A 50 -16.26 23.65 17.95
C GLU A 50 -16.54 24.82 17.01
N ASP A 51 -16.58 26.06 17.51
CA ASP A 51 -16.76 27.28 16.69
C ASP A 51 -15.62 27.44 15.68
N MET A 52 -14.41 26.97 16.02
CA MET A 52 -13.25 26.92 15.12
C MET A 52 -13.29 25.74 14.12
N GLY A 53 -14.24 24.82 14.26
CA GLY A 53 -14.45 23.65 13.42
C GLY A 53 -13.52 22.47 13.68
N PHE A 54 -12.85 22.41 14.84
CA PHE A 54 -11.99 21.27 15.23
C PHE A 54 -12.75 20.16 15.95
N LEU A 55 -13.88 20.51 16.56
CA LEU A 55 -14.78 19.59 17.23
C LEU A 55 -16.18 19.71 16.63
N GLU A 56 -16.95 18.64 16.75
CA GLU A 56 -18.34 18.56 16.32
C GLU A 56 -19.20 18.01 17.47
N GLN A 57 -20.46 18.45 17.51
CA GLN A 57 -21.47 17.91 18.41
C GLN A 57 -22.44 17.02 17.62
N PRO A 58 -22.38 15.68 17.75
CA PRO A 58 -23.23 14.79 16.97
C PRO A 58 -24.72 14.93 17.35
N HIS A 59 -25.01 15.17 18.63
CA HIS A 59 -26.36 15.44 19.14
C HIS A 59 -26.34 16.49 20.24
N THR A 60 -27.43 17.24 20.41
CA THR A 60 -27.55 18.40 21.32
C THR A 60 -27.20 18.09 22.79
N SER A 61 -27.35 16.84 23.23
CA SER A 61 -27.00 16.37 24.58
C SER A 61 -25.69 15.56 24.66
N ALA A 62 -25.11 15.21 23.51
CA ALA A 62 -23.86 14.44 23.45
C ALA A 62 -22.64 15.32 23.76
N GLY A 63 -21.51 14.68 24.06
CA GLY A 63 -20.20 15.33 24.17
C GLY A 63 -19.72 15.94 22.85
N ARG A 64 -18.41 16.02 22.66
CA ARG A 64 -17.79 16.44 21.40
C ARG A 64 -17.00 15.29 20.78
N VAL A 65 -16.95 15.27 19.46
CA VAL A 65 -16.09 14.39 18.67
C VAL A 65 -15.13 15.23 17.83
N PRO A 66 -13.94 14.74 17.48
CA PRO A 66 -13.03 15.44 16.59
C PRO A 66 -13.57 15.46 15.15
N SER A 67 -13.47 16.61 14.49
CA SER A 67 -13.73 16.73 13.05
C SER A 67 -12.52 16.24 12.23
N SER A 68 -12.66 16.13 10.90
CA SER A 68 -11.51 15.89 9.99
C SER A 68 -10.39 16.92 10.24
N LYS A 69 -10.77 18.19 10.44
CA LYS A 69 -9.85 19.29 10.73
C LYS A 69 -9.21 19.16 12.11
N GLY A 70 -9.93 18.65 13.10
CA GLY A 70 -9.40 18.34 14.43
C GLY A 70 -8.30 17.29 14.38
N TYR A 71 -8.54 16.18 13.67
CA TYR A 71 -7.53 15.15 13.46
C TYR A 71 -6.34 15.64 12.64
N ARG A 72 -6.56 16.43 11.59
CA ARG A 72 -5.47 17.05 10.81
C ARG A 72 -4.57 17.90 11.70
N LEU A 73 -5.15 18.78 12.52
CA LEU A 73 -4.38 19.59 13.47
C LEU A 73 -3.60 18.72 14.48
N TYR A 74 -4.19 17.62 14.93
CA TYR A 74 -3.51 16.66 15.80
C TYR A 74 -2.30 16.05 15.11
N VAL A 75 -2.46 15.50 13.91
CA VAL A 75 -1.37 14.89 13.13
C VAL A 75 -0.25 15.89 12.85
N ASP A 76 -0.59 17.13 12.53
CA ASP A 76 0.40 18.13 12.12
C ASP A 76 1.17 18.77 13.29
N ARG A 77 0.56 18.89 14.48
CA ARG A 77 1.11 19.73 15.57
C ARG A 77 1.15 19.11 16.96
N ILE A 78 0.44 18.01 17.19
CA ILE A 78 0.25 17.44 18.53
C ILE A 78 0.82 16.02 18.62
N MET A 79 0.63 15.24 17.56
CA MET A 79 0.99 13.84 17.51
C MET A 79 2.50 13.65 17.69
N GLU A 80 2.87 12.84 18.67
CA GLU A 80 4.21 12.28 18.79
C GLU A 80 4.19 10.85 18.24
N TYR A 81 5.28 10.45 17.57
CA TYR A 81 5.41 9.08 17.09
C TYR A 81 5.52 8.12 18.27
N GLU A 82 4.62 7.14 18.32
CA GLU A 82 4.69 6.10 19.34
C GLU A 82 5.94 5.24 19.07
N ARG A 83 6.69 4.91 20.13
CA ARG A 83 7.80 3.98 20.00
C ARG A 83 7.24 2.56 20.00
N LEU A 84 7.62 1.77 19.00
CA LEU A 84 7.29 0.35 18.97
C LEU A 84 8.00 -0.35 20.13
N SER A 85 7.33 -1.35 20.69
CA SER A 85 7.95 -2.26 21.64
C SER A 85 8.99 -3.13 20.92
N MET A 86 9.99 -3.61 21.66
CA MET A 86 11.00 -4.53 21.11
C MET A 86 10.36 -5.81 20.55
N GLU A 87 9.25 -6.26 21.14
CA GLU A 87 8.50 -7.42 20.64
C GLU A 87 7.87 -7.14 19.27
N GLU A 88 7.25 -5.97 19.09
CA GLU A 88 6.67 -5.56 17.81
C GLU A 88 7.75 -5.41 16.73
N GLU A 89 8.88 -4.76 17.03
CA GLU A 89 10.00 -4.61 16.09
C GLU A 89 10.55 -5.99 15.65
N LEU A 90 10.77 -6.90 16.61
CA LEU A 90 11.26 -8.25 16.30
C LEU A 90 10.25 -9.04 15.48
N ARG A 91 8.96 -8.90 15.78
CA ARG A 91 7.88 -9.55 15.03
C ARG A 91 7.84 -9.05 13.58
N ILE A 92 7.93 -7.72 13.38
CA ILE A 92 7.95 -7.11 12.05
C ILE A 92 9.14 -7.64 11.24
N ARG A 93 10.34 -7.53 11.81
CA ARG A 93 11.58 -7.99 11.16
C ARG A 93 11.52 -9.46 10.79
N LYS A 94 11.12 -10.32 11.73
CA LYS A 94 11.06 -11.78 11.49
C LYS A 94 10.09 -12.11 10.36
N CYS A 95 8.89 -11.53 10.40
CA CYS A 95 7.87 -11.79 9.39
C CYS A 95 8.37 -11.39 7.98
N ILE A 96 8.98 -10.22 7.84
CA ILE A 96 9.42 -9.76 6.51
C ILE A 96 10.67 -10.53 6.04
N LEU A 97 11.60 -10.88 6.93
CA LEU A 97 12.81 -11.63 6.57
C LEU A 97 12.52 -13.06 6.14
N ASP A 98 11.52 -13.73 6.73
CA ASP A 98 11.08 -15.06 6.29
C ASP A 98 10.57 -15.04 4.83
N ALA A 99 10.29 -13.83 4.30
CA ALA A 99 9.87 -13.62 2.93
C ALA A 99 11.02 -13.47 1.92
N THR A 100 12.28 -13.37 2.37
CA THR A 100 13.45 -13.00 1.54
C THR A 100 13.67 -13.89 0.33
N LEU A 101 13.30 -15.18 0.38
CA LEU A 101 13.45 -16.11 -0.74
C LEU A 101 12.36 -15.97 -1.82
N TYR A 102 11.41 -15.06 -1.65
CA TYR A 102 10.25 -14.93 -2.52
C TYR A 102 10.31 -13.71 -3.45
N GLU A 103 9.57 -13.81 -4.54
CA GLU A 103 9.28 -12.72 -5.48
C GLU A 103 8.73 -11.48 -4.77
N VAL A 104 8.97 -10.29 -5.35
CA VAL A 104 8.52 -8.99 -4.82
C VAL A 104 7.04 -9.03 -4.39
N ASP A 105 6.17 -9.58 -5.22
CA ASP A 105 4.72 -9.71 -4.96
C ASP A 105 4.43 -10.44 -3.64
N LYS A 106 5.17 -11.49 -3.31
CA LYS A 106 4.98 -12.26 -2.09
C LYS A 106 5.46 -11.51 -0.85
N VAL A 107 6.57 -10.78 -0.95
CA VAL A 107 7.07 -9.95 0.14
C VAL A 107 6.09 -8.80 0.44
N VAL A 108 5.58 -8.13 -0.59
CA VAL A 108 4.57 -7.08 -0.47
C VAL A 108 3.26 -7.62 0.12
N LYS A 109 2.85 -8.82 -0.32
CA LYS A 109 1.69 -9.53 0.22
C LYS A 109 1.81 -9.77 1.72
N GLN A 110 2.96 -10.29 2.15
CA GLN A 110 3.25 -10.57 3.56
C GLN A 110 3.31 -9.30 4.42
N ALA A 111 3.95 -8.24 3.90
CA ALA A 111 3.94 -6.93 4.56
C ALA A 111 2.52 -6.37 4.71
N SER A 112 1.67 -6.54 3.70
CA SER A 112 0.28 -6.08 3.72
C SER A 112 -0.56 -6.83 4.76
N SER A 113 -0.43 -8.17 4.83
CA SER A 113 -1.10 -8.97 5.86
C SER A 113 -0.66 -8.57 7.27
N LEU A 114 0.65 -8.37 7.47
CA LEU A 114 1.20 -7.95 8.76
C LEU A 114 0.70 -6.55 9.15
N LEU A 115 0.67 -5.60 8.21
CA LEU A 115 0.15 -4.26 8.46
C LEU A 115 -1.32 -4.29 8.87
N SER A 116 -2.14 -5.04 8.15
CA SER A 116 -3.55 -5.24 8.48
C SER A 116 -3.71 -5.81 9.90
N GLU A 117 -2.92 -6.83 10.25
CA GLU A 117 -2.98 -7.48 11.56
C GLU A 117 -2.58 -6.53 12.71
N LEU A 118 -1.42 -5.87 12.59
CA LEU A 118 -0.90 -5.02 13.67
C LEU A 118 -1.71 -3.73 13.86
N THR A 119 -2.40 -3.27 12.81
CA THR A 119 -3.16 -2.02 12.85
C THR A 119 -4.66 -2.23 13.03
N ASN A 120 -5.16 -3.46 12.81
CA ASN A 120 -6.60 -3.75 12.71
C ASN A 120 -7.30 -2.84 11.69
N LEU A 121 -6.63 -2.57 10.56
CA LEU A 121 -7.16 -1.78 9.45
C LEU A 121 -7.20 -2.62 8.18
N THR A 122 -7.94 -2.15 7.17
CA THR A 122 -7.86 -2.74 5.84
C THR A 122 -6.55 -2.29 5.20
N CYS A 123 -5.66 -3.24 4.88
CA CYS A 123 -4.45 -2.96 4.14
C CYS A 123 -4.67 -3.22 2.65
N VAL A 124 -4.06 -2.37 1.83
CA VAL A 124 -4.19 -2.35 0.38
C VAL A 124 -2.81 -2.17 -0.21
N ALA A 125 -2.45 -2.92 -1.24
CA ALA A 125 -1.21 -2.72 -1.97
C ALA A 125 -1.45 -2.69 -3.48
N ASN A 126 -0.87 -1.69 -4.14
CA ASN A 126 -0.74 -1.68 -5.60
C ASN A 126 0.44 -2.55 -5.98
N LYS A 127 0.24 -3.52 -6.88
CA LYS A 127 1.33 -4.30 -7.48
C LYS A 127 2.21 -3.46 -8.40
N ALA A 128 3.44 -3.93 -8.59
CA ALA A 128 4.37 -3.34 -9.54
C ALA A 128 3.86 -3.52 -10.98
N SER A 129 3.77 -2.42 -11.74
CA SER A 129 3.26 -2.47 -13.11
C SER A 129 4.30 -3.08 -14.05
N VAL A 130 4.03 -4.31 -14.53
CA VAL A 130 4.86 -5.01 -15.52
C VAL A 130 4.95 -4.23 -16.83
N ARG A 131 3.84 -3.62 -17.29
CA ARG A 131 3.79 -2.84 -18.54
C ARG A 131 4.77 -1.67 -18.57
N LYS A 132 4.99 -1.00 -17.44
CA LYS A 132 5.95 0.12 -17.31
C LYS A 132 7.35 -0.34 -16.93
N SER A 133 7.56 -1.63 -16.76
CA SER A 133 8.84 -2.19 -16.36
C SER A 133 9.65 -2.58 -17.58
N SER A 134 10.96 -2.43 -17.47
CA SER A 134 11.88 -2.88 -18.50
C SER A 134 12.33 -4.31 -18.24
N ILE A 135 12.68 -5.05 -19.28
CA ILE A 135 13.18 -6.42 -19.15
C ILE A 135 14.60 -6.39 -18.57
N LYS A 136 14.81 -6.99 -17.39
CA LYS A 136 16.14 -7.14 -16.77
C LYS A 136 16.87 -8.36 -17.33
N SER A 137 16.16 -9.47 -17.48
CA SER A 137 16.67 -10.68 -18.12
C SER A 137 15.58 -11.61 -18.62
N ILE A 138 15.87 -12.38 -19.66
CA ILE A 138 15.06 -13.53 -20.10
C ILE A 138 15.94 -14.77 -20.11
N GLN A 139 15.46 -15.87 -19.54
CA GLN A 139 16.13 -17.16 -19.59
C GLN A 139 15.20 -18.24 -20.13
N LEU A 140 15.66 -18.92 -21.17
CA LEU A 140 15.05 -20.13 -21.70
C LEU A 140 15.75 -21.34 -21.10
N ILE A 141 14.97 -22.17 -20.40
CA ILE A 141 15.43 -23.37 -19.70
C ILE A 141 14.66 -24.55 -20.26
N GLN A 142 15.36 -25.61 -20.67
CA GLN A 142 14.70 -26.83 -21.11
C GLN A 142 14.07 -27.56 -19.91
N VAL A 143 12.79 -27.94 -20.03
CA VAL A 143 12.07 -28.76 -19.04
C VAL A 143 11.35 -29.87 -19.78
N ASP A 144 11.88 -31.09 -19.68
CA ASP A 144 11.43 -32.28 -20.41
C ASP A 144 11.30 -32.02 -21.93
N THR A 145 10.06 -31.93 -22.41
CA THR A 145 9.70 -31.72 -23.82
C THR A 145 9.33 -30.28 -24.15
N SER A 146 9.48 -29.35 -23.20
CA SER A 146 9.09 -27.95 -23.34
C SER A 146 10.24 -27.02 -22.92
N ILE A 147 10.07 -25.72 -23.18
CA ILE A 147 11.01 -24.70 -22.75
C ILE A 147 10.29 -23.77 -21.77
N LEU A 148 10.82 -23.66 -20.56
CA LEU A 148 10.41 -22.66 -19.60
C LEU A 148 11.12 -21.34 -19.91
N CYS A 149 10.35 -20.31 -20.24
CA CYS A 149 10.80 -18.93 -20.32
C CYS A 149 10.59 -18.25 -18.97
N VAL A 150 11.69 -17.86 -18.34
CA VAL A 150 11.71 -17.05 -17.12
C VAL A 150 12.11 -15.64 -17.48
N MET A 151 11.18 -14.70 -17.39
CA MET A 151 11.45 -13.28 -17.56
C MET A 151 11.52 -12.60 -16.19
N VAL A 152 12.53 -11.77 -15.99
CA VAL A 152 12.68 -10.90 -14.82
C VAL A 152 12.64 -9.46 -15.28
N THR A 153 11.80 -8.63 -14.68
CA THR A 153 11.73 -7.20 -14.94
C THR A 153 12.64 -6.40 -14.00
N ASP A 154 12.87 -5.13 -14.33
CA ASP A 154 13.56 -4.18 -13.45
C ASP A 154 12.75 -3.81 -12.19
N SER A 155 11.46 -4.16 -12.14
CA SER A 155 10.60 -4.07 -10.96
C SER A 155 10.63 -5.34 -10.09
N GLY A 156 11.44 -6.33 -10.46
CA GLY A 156 11.59 -7.59 -9.73
C GLY A 156 10.43 -8.58 -9.91
N VAL A 157 9.49 -8.28 -10.81
CA VAL A 157 8.44 -9.22 -11.19
C VAL A 157 9.05 -10.33 -12.04
N ILE A 158 8.70 -11.58 -11.70
CA ILE A 158 9.13 -12.76 -12.44
C ILE A 158 7.92 -13.34 -13.17
N LYS A 159 8.04 -13.55 -14.48
CA LYS A 159 7.00 -14.18 -15.32
C LYS A 159 7.53 -15.49 -15.89
N ASN A 160 6.80 -16.56 -15.62
CA ASN A 160 7.13 -17.91 -16.03
C ASN A 160 6.15 -18.38 -17.10
N ASN A 161 6.63 -18.68 -18.29
CA ASN A 161 5.80 -19.13 -19.39
C ASN A 161 6.38 -20.37 -20.06
N ILE A 162 5.52 -21.32 -20.44
CA ILE A 162 5.95 -22.51 -21.17
C ILE A 162 5.85 -22.24 -22.67
N LEU A 163 7.00 -22.26 -23.35
CA LEU A 163 7.06 -22.19 -24.80
C LEU A 163 6.90 -23.60 -25.39
N LYS A 164 5.91 -23.73 -26.26
CA LYS A 164 5.68 -24.94 -27.06
C LYS A 164 6.47 -24.81 -28.36
N VAL A 165 7.47 -25.67 -28.53
CA VAL A 165 8.33 -25.69 -29.73
C VAL A 165 8.27 -27.06 -30.39
N SER A 166 8.36 -27.09 -31.72
CA SER A 166 8.34 -28.34 -32.49
C SER A 166 9.64 -29.11 -32.38
N LYS A 167 10.77 -28.40 -32.21
CA LYS A 167 12.10 -28.99 -32.01
C LYS A 167 12.78 -28.35 -30.80
N ILE A 168 13.21 -29.20 -29.87
CA ILE A 168 13.94 -28.76 -28.68
C ILE A 168 15.39 -28.47 -29.11
N PRO A 169 15.92 -27.26 -28.90
CA PRO A 169 17.31 -26.93 -29.20
C PRO A 169 18.26 -27.65 -28.26
N THR A 170 19.52 -27.75 -28.68
CA THR A 170 20.59 -28.23 -27.79
C THR A 170 20.88 -27.20 -26.68
N SER A 171 21.55 -27.62 -25.60
CA SER A 171 21.96 -26.70 -24.54
C SER A 171 22.90 -25.59 -25.02
N GLU A 172 23.72 -25.87 -26.04
CA GLU A 172 24.60 -24.89 -26.69
C GLU A 172 23.78 -23.85 -27.48
N ASP A 173 22.77 -24.32 -28.22
CA ASP A 173 21.85 -23.45 -28.95
C ASP A 173 21.03 -22.57 -28.00
N LEU A 174 20.48 -23.14 -26.93
CA LEU A 174 19.77 -22.37 -25.90
C LEU A 174 20.65 -21.27 -25.29
N SER A 175 21.93 -21.54 -25.06
CA SER A 175 22.87 -20.53 -24.56
C SER A 175 23.08 -19.39 -25.57
N LYS A 176 23.21 -19.72 -26.87
CA LYS A 176 23.31 -18.71 -27.95
C LYS A 176 22.04 -17.86 -28.04
N ILE A 177 20.87 -18.51 -27.99
CA ILE A 177 19.57 -17.85 -28.03
C ILE A 177 19.40 -16.92 -26.83
N ASN A 178 19.68 -17.38 -25.62
CA ASN A 178 19.63 -16.56 -24.41
C ASN A 178 20.51 -15.30 -24.53
N ASN A 179 21.72 -15.44 -25.07
CA ASN A 179 22.61 -14.29 -25.30
C ASN A 179 22.04 -13.29 -26.31
N ILE A 180 21.46 -13.77 -27.41
CA ILE A 180 20.84 -12.92 -28.44
C ILE A 180 19.64 -12.17 -27.86
N ILE A 181 18.73 -12.88 -27.17
CA ILE A 181 17.54 -12.30 -26.56
C ILE A 181 17.93 -11.21 -25.55
N ASN A 182 18.84 -11.51 -24.63
CA ASN A 182 19.26 -10.53 -23.62
C ASN A 182 20.05 -9.37 -24.24
N LYS A 183 20.75 -9.55 -25.36
CA LYS A 183 21.42 -8.46 -26.05
C LYS A 183 20.43 -7.47 -26.69
N LYS A 184 19.29 -7.98 -27.18
CA LYS A 184 18.29 -7.17 -27.92
C LYS A 184 17.19 -6.61 -27.04
N LEU A 185 16.71 -7.38 -26.08
CA LEU A 185 15.50 -7.04 -25.32
C LEU A 185 15.77 -6.47 -23.94
N LYS A 186 16.99 -6.61 -23.41
CA LYS A 186 17.34 -6.07 -22.10
C LYS A 186 17.18 -4.55 -22.08
N ASN A 187 16.64 -4.04 -20.97
CA ASN A 187 16.30 -2.64 -20.71
C ASN A 187 15.21 -2.07 -21.63
N LEU A 188 14.50 -2.89 -22.40
CA LEU A 188 13.34 -2.44 -23.16
C LEU A 188 12.05 -2.69 -22.39
N THR A 189 11.14 -1.72 -22.48
CA THR A 189 9.73 -1.85 -22.10
C THR A 189 8.92 -2.48 -23.24
N ILE A 190 7.70 -2.90 -22.94
CA ILE A 190 6.77 -3.42 -23.96
C ILE A 190 6.44 -2.40 -25.05
N GLU A 191 6.43 -1.11 -24.72
CA GLU A 191 6.15 -0.02 -25.67
C GLU A 191 7.34 0.24 -26.60
N GLU A 192 8.56 -0.05 -26.15
CA GLU A 192 9.80 0.10 -26.93
C GLU A 192 10.08 -1.12 -27.84
N MET A 193 9.44 -2.26 -27.58
CA MET A 193 9.48 -3.44 -28.46
C MET A 193 8.64 -3.21 -29.72
N ASN A 194 9.09 -2.31 -30.58
CA ASN A 194 8.45 -2.00 -31.85
C ASN A 194 8.83 -3.00 -32.97
N LEU A 195 8.20 -2.86 -34.13
CA LEU A 195 8.43 -3.74 -35.29
C LEU A 195 9.91 -3.82 -35.72
N GLN A 196 10.68 -2.74 -35.55
CA GLN A 196 12.11 -2.74 -35.90
C GLN A 196 12.89 -3.68 -34.98
N VAL A 197 12.69 -3.56 -33.67
CA VAL A 197 13.34 -4.44 -32.66
C VAL A 197 12.97 -5.90 -32.91
N ILE A 198 11.70 -6.18 -33.20
CA ILE A 198 11.20 -7.54 -33.45
C ILE A 198 11.83 -8.12 -34.73
N ASN A 199 11.91 -7.34 -35.81
CA ASN A 199 12.53 -7.78 -37.06
C ASN A 199 14.03 -8.02 -36.90
N ASP A 200 14.73 -7.16 -36.16
CA ASP A 200 16.16 -7.34 -35.88
C ASP A 200 16.40 -8.60 -35.05
N LEU A 201 15.55 -8.88 -34.06
CA LEU A 201 15.60 -10.10 -33.28
C LEU A 201 15.30 -11.34 -34.14
N LYS A 202 14.34 -11.25 -35.06
CA LYS A 202 14.04 -12.32 -36.02
C LYS A 202 15.26 -12.68 -36.87
N ASN A 203 15.95 -11.66 -37.39
CA ASN A 203 17.16 -11.84 -38.21
C ASN A 203 18.29 -12.48 -37.41
N ASP A 204 18.49 -12.07 -36.15
CA ASP A 204 19.51 -12.68 -35.28
C ASP A 204 19.14 -14.15 -34.89
N LEU A 205 17.85 -14.50 -34.93
CA LEU A 205 17.33 -15.84 -34.64
C LEU A 205 16.94 -16.65 -35.90
N THR A 206 17.52 -16.37 -37.07
CA THR A 206 17.14 -17.02 -38.35
C THR A 206 17.19 -18.56 -38.30
N ASN A 207 18.10 -19.15 -37.50
CA ASN A 207 18.20 -20.62 -37.35
C ASN A 207 17.27 -21.19 -36.26
N PHE A 208 16.49 -20.33 -35.60
CA PHE A 208 15.67 -20.64 -34.43
C PHE A 208 14.26 -20.05 -34.56
N GLU A 209 13.69 -20.09 -35.77
CA GLU A 209 12.36 -19.51 -36.07
C GLU A 209 11.25 -20.05 -35.18
N ASP A 210 11.26 -21.35 -34.86
CA ASP A 210 10.28 -21.97 -33.95
C ASP A 210 10.27 -21.30 -32.57
N ILE A 211 11.46 -20.97 -32.04
CA ILE A 211 11.58 -20.27 -30.75
C ILE A 211 11.14 -18.83 -30.90
N PHE A 212 11.54 -18.13 -31.96
CA PHE A 212 11.12 -16.75 -32.18
C PHE A 212 9.58 -16.64 -32.25
N ASN A 213 8.94 -17.53 -33.01
CA ASN A 213 7.49 -17.55 -33.21
C ASN A 213 6.73 -17.91 -31.92
N ALA A 214 7.31 -18.72 -31.04
CA ALA A 214 6.73 -19.00 -29.73
C ALA A 214 7.00 -17.88 -28.71
N LEU A 215 8.20 -17.32 -28.71
CA LEU A 215 8.67 -16.33 -27.73
C LEU A 215 7.90 -15.02 -27.83
N ILE A 216 7.83 -14.41 -29.01
CA ILE A 216 7.29 -13.05 -29.16
C ILE A 216 5.86 -12.95 -28.65
N PRO A 217 4.90 -13.80 -29.08
CA PRO A 217 3.53 -13.76 -28.56
C PRO A 217 3.49 -13.93 -27.03
N THR A 218 4.29 -14.86 -26.49
CA THR A 218 4.37 -15.09 -25.05
C THR A 218 4.93 -13.88 -24.28
N LEU A 219 5.94 -13.17 -24.82
CA LEU A 219 6.44 -11.95 -24.19
C LEU A 219 5.38 -10.84 -24.22
N TYR A 220 4.66 -10.69 -25.32
CA TYR A 220 3.55 -9.73 -25.42
C TYR A 220 2.44 -10.04 -24.43
N GLU A 221 2.01 -11.30 -24.34
CA GLU A 221 0.99 -11.73 -23.39
C GLU A 221 1.44 -11.52 -21.94
N ALA A 222 2.68 -11.89 -21.60
CA ALA A 222 3.22 -11.74 -20.25
C ALA A 222 3.43 -10.27 -19.81
N LEU A 223 3.61 -9.34 -20.76
CA LEU A 223 3.83 -7.92 -20.48
C LEU A 223 2.57 -7.07 -20.63
N ASN A 224 1.55 -7.54 -21.36
CA ASN A 224 0.28 -6.85 -21.59
C ASN A 224 -0.93 -7.51 -20.91
N SER A 225 -0.76 -8.62 -20.19
CA SER A 225 -1.80 -9.33 -19.47
C SER A 225 -2.69 -8.35 -18.68
N GLU A 226 -4.00 -8.38 -18.97
CA GLU A 226 -5.00 -7.56 -18.28
C GLU A 226 -5.07 -7.91 -16.79
N GLU A 227 -4.73 -9.15 -16.41
CA GLU A 227 -4.59 -9.58 -15.02
C GLU A 227 -3.54 -8.75 -14.24
N ASP A 228 -2.52 -8.19 -14.90
CA ASP A 228 -1.50 -7.35 -14.26
C ASP A 228 -1.82 -5.85 -14.30
N GLN A 229 -2.96 -5.46 -14.91
CA GLN A 229 -3.39 -4.07 -14.96
C GLN A 229 -4.08 -3.70 -13.65
N GLN A 230 -3.33 -3.09 -12.73
CA GLN A 230 -3.82 -2.60 -11.43
C GLN A 230 -4.42 -3.69 -10.55
N GLU A 231 -3.71 -4.79 -10.36
CA GLU A 231 -4.04 -5.70 -9.27
C GLU A 231 -3.77 -5.03 -7.93
N VAL A 232 -4.85 -4.49 -7.38
CA VAL A 232 -4.91 -4.08 -5.99
C VAL A 232 -5.08 -5.34 -5.16
N TYR A 233 -4.08 -5.61 -4.32
CA TYR A 233 -4.17 -6.60 -3.28
C TYR A 233 -4.78 -5.98 -2.03
N MET A 234 -5.67 -6.71 -1.34
CA MET A 234 -6.32 -6.23 -0.11
C MET A 234 -6.28 -7.30 0.96
N GLU A 235 -6.05 -6.87 2.20
CA GLU A 235 -6.01 -7.70 3.40
C GLU A 235 -6.77 -7.03 4.54
N GLY A 236 -7.39 -7.86 5.38
CA GLY A 236 -8.13 -7.37 6.54
C GLY A 236 -9.36 -6.54 6.21
N THR A 237 -10.01 -6.76 5.06
CA THR A 237 -11.23 -6.02 4.68
C THR A 237 -12.34 -6.14 5.72
N THR A 238 -12.36 -7.23 6.50
CA THR A 238 -13.30 -7.44 7.60
C THR A 238 -12.98 -6.61 8.85
N ASN A 239 -11.76 -6.08 8.98
CA ASN A 239 -11.36 -5.29 10.15
C ASN A 239 -12.21 -4.03 10.31
N ILE A 240 -12.76 -3.52 9.21
CA ILE A 240 -13.64 -2.35 9.22
C ILE A 240 -14.88 -2.57 10.11
N PHE A 241 -15.36 -3.81 10.22
CA PHE A 241 -16.52 -4.16 11.05
C PHE A 241 -16.20 -4.25 12.55
N ASN A 242 -14.94 -4.13 12.94
CA ASN A 242 -14.56 -4.02 14.35
C ASN A 242 -14.83 -2.61 14.91
N TYR A 243 -15.18 -1.65 14.06
CA TYR A 243 -15.43 -0.26 14.44
C TYR A 243 -16.94 0.03 14.51
N PRO A 244 -17.44 0.62 15.62
CA PRO A 244 -18.86 0.97 15.79
C PRO A 244 -19.44 1.83 14.67
N GLU A 245 -18.60 2.64 14.02
CA GLU A 245 -18.95 3.51 12.90
C GLU A 245 -19.60 2.77 11.72
N TYR A 246 -19.34 1.47 11.57
CA TYR A 246 -19.86 0.63 10.49
C TYR A 246 -20.92 -0.38 10.96
N ASN A 247 -21.47 -0.21 12.16
CA ASN A 247 -22.71 -0.89 12.57
C ASN A 247 -23.94 -0.36 11.80
N ASP A 248 -23.81 0.83 11.20
CA ASP A 248 -24.78 1.38 10.28
C ASP A 248 -24.64 0.70 8.90
N ILE A 249 -25.75 0.16 8.39
CA ILE A 249 -25.78 -0.63 7.15
C ILE A 249 -25.42 0.23 5.93
N ASP A 250 -25.79 1.51 5.92
CA ASP A 250 -25.53 2.39 4.79
C ASP A 250 -24.04 2.76 4.74
N ARG A 251 -23.45 3.07 5.89
CA ARG A 251 -21.98 3.27 6.00
C ARG A 251 -21.19 2.02 5.64
N ALA A 252 -21.66 0.84 6.07
CA ALA A 252 -21.05 -0.43 5.71
C ALA A 252 -21.09 -0.68 4.19
N LYS A 253 -22.21 -0.36 3.53
CA LYS A 253 -22.31 -0.48 2.06
C LYS A 253 -21.40 0.52 1.34
N GLU A 254 -21.32 1.76 1.81
CA GLU A 254 -20.46 2.78 1.21
C GLU A 254 -18.99 2.35 1.21
N ILE A 255 -18.47 1.88 2.36
CA ILE A 255 -17.08 1.42 2.43
C ILE A 255 -16.84 0.14 1.63
N LEU A 256 -17.80 -0.80 1.61
CA LEU A 256 -17.68 -1.99 0.76
C LEU A 256 -17.69 -1.64 -0.73
N ASN A 257 -18.50 -0.68 -1.17
CA ASN A 257 -18.50 -0.20 -2.54
C ASN A 257 -17.17 0.47 -2.91
N LEU A 258 -16.58 1.26 -1.99
CA LEU A 258 -15.24 1.81 -2.16
C LEU A 258 -14.22 0.69 -2.34
N LEU A 259 -14.20 -0.29 -1.43
CA LEU A 259 -13.24 -1.40 -1.45
C LEU A 259 -13.44 -2.34 -2.66
N TYR A 260 -14.65 -2.47 -3.17
CA TYR A 260 -14.93 -3.29 -4.37
C TYR A 260 -14.36 -2.64 -5.65
N ASN A 261 -14.30 -1.31 -5.69
CA ASN A 261 -13.80 -0.58 -6.86
C ASN A 261 -12.26 -0.43 -6.79
N LYS A 262 -11.55 -1.38 -7.40
CA LYS A 262 -10.08 -1.41 -7.42
C LYS A 262 -9.45 -0.13 -7.98
N ASP A 263 -10.04 0.50 -9.01
CA ASP A 263 -9.52 1.75 -9.56
C ASP A 263 -9.60 2.90 -8.55
N TYR A 264 -10.69 2.96 -7.79
CA TYR A 264 -10.87 3.97 -6.75
C TYR A 264 -9.84 3.76 -5.65
N VAL A 265 -9.69 2.53 -5.16
CA VAL A 265 -8.72 2.19 -4.12
C VAL A 265 -7.28 2.46 -4.58
N SER A 266 -6.92 2.03 -5.79
CA SER A 266 -5.61 2.25 -6.41
C SER A 266 -5.24 3.73 -6.46
N LYS A 267 -6.17 4.58 -6.92
CA LYS A 267 -6.00 6.04 -6.92
C LYS A 267 -5.96 6.60 -5.50
N LEU A 268 -6.79 6.07 -4.60
CA LEU A 268 -6.92 6.56 -3.23
C LEU A 268 -5.64 6.38 -2.43
N ILE A 269 -4.89 5.29 -2.62
CA ILE A 269 -3.64 5.04 -1.89
C ILE A 269 -2.40 5.59 -2.60
N LYS A 270 -2.56 6.21 -3.77
CA LYS A 270 -1.43 6.73 -4.54
C LYS A 270 -0.70 7.83 -3.74
N THR A 271 0.63 7.73 -3.70
CA THR A 271 1.53 8.67 -3.04
C THR A 271 2.91 8.56 -3.68
N ASP A 272 3.63 9.68 -3.75
CA ASP A 272 5.05 9.73 -4.12
C ASP A 272 5.96 10.02 -2.89
N ASN A 273 5.36 10.21 -1.72
CA ASN A 273 6.08 10.44 -0.45
C ASN A 273 6.22 9.15 0.36
N ASP A 274 7.24 9.10 1.22
CA ASP A 274 7.49 8.00 2.17
C ASP A 274 6.25 7.63 2.96
N ILE A 275 5.56 8.62 3.56
CA ILE A 275 4.27 8.44 4.21
C ILE A 275 3.39 9.66 3.93
N THR A 276 2.16 9.40 3.49
CA THR A 276 1.10 10.39 3.32
C THR A 276 -0.11 9.99 4.15
N ILE A 277 -0.65 10.92 4.93
CA ILE A 277 -1.89 10.73 5.70
C ILE A 277 -2.94 11.64 5.07
N ARG A 278 -4.10 11.08 4.70
CA ARG A 278 -5.29 11.82 4.29
C ARG A 278 -6.45 11.49 5.21
N ILE A 279 -7.17 12.53 5.64
CA ILE A 279 -8.21 12.40 6.66
C ILE A 279 -9.51 13.01 6.13
N GLY A 280 -10.53 12.16 6.07
CA GLY A 280 -11.88 12.53 5.74
C GLY A 280 -12.02 13.35 4.46
N ASP A 281 -12.35 14.63 4.59
CA ASP A 281 -12.61 15.55 3.48
C ASP A 281 -11.40 15.81 2.57
N GLU A 282 -10.20 15.41 2.99
CA GLU A 282 -9.00 15.44 2.15
C GLU A 282 -8.98 14.33 1.09
N ASN A 283 -9.80 13.29 1.27
CA ASN A 283 -9.97 12.25 0.29
C ASN A 283 -10.79 12.77 -0.90
N PHE A 284 -10.22 12.68 -2.10
CA PHE A 284 -10.87 13.17 -3.33
C PHE A 284 -12.04 12.29 -3.79
N ILE A 285 -12.20 11.10 -3.22
CA ILE A 285 -13.28 10.15 -3.52
C ILE A 285 -14.40 10.36 -2.49
N PRO A 286 -15.65 10.65 -2.91
CA PRO A 286 -16.77 10.89 -1.99
C PRO A 286 -16.99 9.78 -0.95
N GLU A 287 -16.92 8.52 -1.37
CA GLU A 287 -17.10 7.33 -0.53
C GLU A 287 -15.98 7.17 0.51
N ALA A 288 -14.83 7.82 0.30
CA ALA A 288 -13.70 7.80 1.23
C ALA A 288 -13.74 8.96 2.23
N LYS A 289 -14.74 9.86 2.18
CA LYS A 289 -14.82 11.00 3.09
C LYS A 289 -14.99 10.61 4.56
N GLU A 290 -15.54 9.45 4.86
CA GLU A 290 -15.65 8.96 6.25
C GLU A 290 -14.41 8.17 6.70
N CYS A 291 -13.37 8.10 5.86
CA CYS A 291 -12.19 7.29 6.11
C CYS A 291 -10.93 8.13 6.37
N SER A 292 -9.95 7.50 7.01
CA SER A 292 -8.54 7.90 6.93
C SER A 292 -7.79 6.95 6.02
N VAL A 293 -6.86 7.51 5.26
CA VAL A 293 -5.99 6.76 4.37
C VAL A 293 -4.54 7.12 4.69
N ILE A 294 -3.76 6.14 5.11
CA ILE A 294 -2.33 6.30 5.33
C ILE A 294 -1.63 5.49 4.25
N SER A 295 -0.76 6.11 3.46
CA SER A 295 -0.13 5.47 2.31
C SER A 295 1.37 5.69 2.31
N ALA A 296 2.11 4.70 1.83
CA ALA A 296 3.56 4.75 1.66
C ALA A 296 3.94 4.15 0.31
N VAL A 297 4.98 4.69 -0.30
CA VAL A 297 5.61 4.12 -1.49
C VAL A 297 6.69 3.11 -1.07
N TYR A 298 6.78 1.98 -1.78
CA TYR A 298 7.88 1.03 -1.62
C TYR A 298 8.75 0.98 -2.87
N PHE A 299 10.03 0.68 -2.65
CA PHE A 299 11.09 0.82 -3.64
C PHE A 299 11.82 -0.48 -3.89
N LEU A 300 12.37 -0.59 -5.09
CA LEU A 300 13.39 -1.57 -5.44
C LEU A 300 14.60 -0.81 -5.96
N GLY A 301 15.69 -0.83 -5.19
CA GLY A 301 16.76 0.16 -5.29
C GLY A 301 16.18 1.56 -5.04
N ASP A 302 16.44 2.47 -5.97
CA ASP A 302 15.89 3.84 -5.96
C ASP A 302 14.60 3.97 -6.78
N LYS A 303 14.10 2.87 -7.38
CA LYS A 303 12.92 2.91 -8.26
C LYS A 303 11.65 2.69 -7.45
N PRO A 304 10.68 3.62 -7.46
CA PRO A 304 9.37 3.38 -6.85
C PRO A 304 8.63 2.34 -7.69
N ILE A 305 8.27 1.22 -7.07
CA ILE A 305 7.62 0.11 -7.76
C ILE A 305 6.15 -0.06 -7.37
N GLY A 306 5.71 0.47 -6.24
CA GLY A 306 4.29 0.51 -5.89
C GLY A 306 4.00 1.24 -4.58
N THR A 307 2.75 1.15 -4.13
CA THR A 307 2.28 1.80 -2.90
C THR A 307 1.52 0.83 -2.02
N ILE A 308 1.70 0.92 -0.71
CA ILE A 308 0.86 0.26 0.30
C ILE A 308 0.04 1.34 1.00
N GLY A 309 -1.22 1.05 1.30
CA GLY A 309 -2.13 1.94 2.01
C GLY A 309 -2.96 1.21 3.07
N LEU A 310 -3.22 1.90 4.16
CA LEU A 310 -4.12 1.49 5.23
C LEU A 310 -5.37 2.35 5.16
N ILE A 311 -6.54 1.70 5.18
CA ILE A 311 -7.84 2.35 5.15
C ILE A 311 -8.60 1.98 6.42
N GLY A 312 -9.13 3.00 7.10
CA GLY A 312 -9.94 2.85 8.30
C GLY A 312 -10.86 4.04 8.51
N PRO A 313 -11.60 4.09 9.63
CA PRO A 313 -12.41 5.27 9.97
C PRO A 313 -11.53 6.50 10.22
N ARG A 314 -12.14 7.68 10.41
CA ARG A 314 -11.42 8.88 10.90
C ARG A 314 -10.80 8.66 12.29
N ARG A 315 -11.35 7.73 13.08
CA ARG A 315 -10.94 7.45 14.46
C ARG A 315 -9.94 6.29 14.54
N ILE A 316 -8.73 6.51 14.05
CA ILE A 316 -7.63 5.54 14.17
C ILE A 316 -6.53 6.07 15.10
N ASN A 317 -5.74 5.16 15.66
CA ASN A 317 -4.55 5.52 16.43
C ASN A 317 -3.41 5.93 15.46
N TYR A 318 -3.46 7.16 14.94
CA TYR A 318 -2.50 7.66 13.95
C TYR A 318 -1.05 7.50 14.39
N SER A 319 -0.71 7.79 15.65
CA SER A 319 0.67 7.67 16.16
C SER A 319 1.17 6.23 16.07
N LYS A 320 0.35 5.26 16.50
CA LYS A 320 0.70 3.84 16.43
C LYS A 320 0.77 3.32 15.00
N VAL A 321 -0.24 3.67 14.19
CA VAL A 321 -0.34 3.18 12.80
C VAL A 321 0.84 3.69 11.97
N VAL A 322 1.21 4.97 12.11
CA VAL A 322 2.34 5.53 11.38
C VAL A 322 3.67 4.93 11.86
N ALA A 323 3.84 4.67 13.16
CA ALA A 323 5.03 3.99 13.68
C ALA A 323 5.18 2.58 13.11
N ILE A 324 4.11 1.77 13.13
CA ILE A 324 4.10 0.42 12.54
C ILE A 324 4.39 0.49 11.04
N MET A 325 3.71 1.39 10.31
CA MET A 325 3.91 1.53 8.87
C MET A 325 5.34 1.91 8.53
N THR A 326 5.95 2.83 9.28
CA THR A 326 7.34 3.24 9.08
C THR A 326 8.30 2.05 9.21
N GLU A 327 8.17 1.25 10.28
CA GLU A 327 9.07 0.12 10.51
C GLU A 327 8.85 -1.01 9.49
N VAL A 328 7.60 -1.32 9.14
CA VAL A 328 7.29 -2.31 8.10
C VAL A 328 7.85 -1.89 6.74
N MET A 329 7.66 -0.62 6.35
CA MET A 329 8.13 -0.13 5.06
C MET A 329 9.66 -0.10 4.98
N LYS A 330 10.32 0.22 6.09
CA LYS A 330 11.79 0.14 6.19
C LYS A 330 12.29 -1.29 5.97
N GLU A 331 11.78 -2.26 6.75
CA GLU A 331 12.19 -3.67 6.64
C GLU A 331 11.80 -4.28 5.27
N LEU A 332 10.66 -3.86 4.69
CA LEU A 332 10.25 -4.22 3.34
C LEU A 332 11.27 -3.74 2.30
N ASN A 333 11.58 -2.44 2.29
CA ASN A 333 12.51 -1.87 1.32
C ASN A 333 13.92 -2.47 1.47
N GLU A 334 14.40 -2.68 2.70
CA GLU A 334 15.67 -3.36 2.96
C GLU A 334 15.69 -4.80 2.42
N THR A 335 14.57 -5.52 2.56
CA THR A 335 14.43 -6.91 2.09
C THR A 335 14.39 -6.97 0.56
N LEU A 336 13.62 -6.09 -0.07
CA LEU A 336 13.55 -6.00 -1.54
C LEU A 336 14.92 -5.68 -2.15
N ASN A 337 15.70 -4.81 -1.51
CA ASN A 337 17.04 -4.43 -1.97
C ASN A 337 18.08 -5.55 -1.84
N LYS A 338 17.93 -6.47 -0.89
CA LYS A 338 18.82 -7.64 -0.74
C LYS A 338 18.62 -8.71 -1.84
N ASN A 339 17.49 -8.66 -2.54
CA ASN A 339 17.12 -9.61 -3.60
C ASN A 339 17.53 -9.17 -5.01
N ILE A 340 18.25 -8.05 -5.14
CA ILE A 340 18.87 -7.55 -6.38
C ILE A 340 20.28 -8.11 -6.50
#